data_AF-A0A811GA92-F1
#
_entry.id   AF-A0A811GA92-F1
#
_cell.length_a   1.000
_cell.length_b   1.000
_cell.length_c   1.000
_cell.angle_alpha   90.00
_cell.angle_beta   90.00
_cell.angle_gamma   90.00
#
_symmetry.space_group_name_H-M   'P 1'
#
loop_
_entity.id
_entity.type
_entity.pdbx_description
1 polymer ?
#
loop_
_entity_poly.entity_id
_entity_poly.type
_entity_poly.pdbx_seq_one_letter_code
_entity_poly.pdbx_strand_id
1 'polypeptide(L)'
;MNIDNLIREIFKKNGSISKVDVNVLIKSILQCYFDKEKIAYELDTGSSIKYYDFILSSDFRSFSNPIGIKVDVDLRSIFTAHFENQQIDNNEHNQFEKLRSTLYELISTYTISSIILITFLDEDQIKEFKEKNRDLNKNFNIEVIGKDFINEILQDMPNQVEEIISKLFSS
;
A
#
# COMPACT_ATOMS: atom_id res chain seq x y z
N MET A 1 3.79 -11.82 -12.30
CA MET A 1 4.43 -11.79 -10.97
C MET A 1 3.38 -11.34 -9.95
N ASN A 2 3.36 -11.90 -8.73
CA ASN A 2 2.45 -11.47 -7.66
C ASN A 2 3.29 -11.00 -6.46
N ILE A 3 2.82 -9.97 -5.74
CA ILE A 3 3.55 -9.31 -4.66
C ILE A 3 3.91 -10.24 -3.49
N ASP A 4 3.03 -11.16 -3.12
CA ASP A 4 3.29 -12.12 -2.03
C ASP A 4 4.43 -13.05 -2.42
N ASN A 5 4.43 -13.54 -3.67
CA ASN A 5 5.52 -14.36 -4.19
C ASN A 5 6.82 -13.57 -4.31
N LEU A 6 6.75 -12.32 -4.77
CA LEU A 6 7.92 -11.45 -4.88
C LEU A 6 8.61 -11.28 -3.52
N ILE A 7 7.84 -10.94 -2.49
CA ILE A 7 8.34 -10.75 -1.12
C ILE A 7 8.93 -12.05 -0.56
N ARG A 8 8.28 -13.20 -0.82
CA ARG A 8 8.80 -14.51 -0.41
C ARG A 8 10.12 -14.84 -1.08
N GLU A 9 10.29 -14.56 -2.36
CA GLU A 9 11.55 -14.81 -3.06
C GLU A 9 12.67 -13.90 -2.56
N ILE A 10 12.38 -12.61 -2.30
CA ILE A 10 13.34 -11.69 -1.67
C ILE A 10 13.75 -12.21 -0.28
N PHE A 11 12.79 -12.66 0.52
CA PHE A 11 13.06 -13.25 1.84
C PHE A 11 13.93 -14.51 1.74
N LYS A 12 13.61 -15.45 0.83
CA LYS A 12 14.40 -16.67 0.62
C LYS A 12 15.84 -16.36 0.20
N LYS A 13 16.04 -15.37 -0.66
CA LYS A 13 17.37 -15.00 -1.16
C LYS A 13 18.23 -14.30 -0.10
N ASN A 14 17.64 -13.39 0.66
CA ASN A 14 18.38 -12.53 1.61
C ASN A 14 18.32 -13.02 3.07
N GLY A 15 17.50 -14.03 3.36
CA GLY A 15 17.29 -14.59 4.70
C GLY A 15 16.46 -13.72 5.65
N SER A 16 16.23 -12.44 5.32
CA SER A 16 15.39 -11.53 6.09
C SER A 16 14.79 -10.45 5.20
N ILE A 17 13.62 -9.95 5.60
CA ILE A 17 13.01 -8.75 5.01
C ILE A 17 12.11 -8.10 6.07
N SER A 18 12.28 -6.80 6.29
CA SER A 18 11.50 -6.04 7.27
C SER A 18 10.30 -5.35 6.63
N LYS A 19 9.35 -4.88 7.47
CA LYS A 19 8.24 -4.02 7.00
C LYS A 19 8.77 -2.74 6.34
N VAL A 20 9.90 -2.21 6.82
CA VAL A 20 10.52 -1.01 6.23
C VAL A 20 11.00 -1.30 4.82
N ASP A 21 11.67 -2.43 4.61
CA ASP A 21 12.18 -2.83 3.29
C ASP A 21 11.04 -3.01 2.28
N VAL A 22 9.94 -3.65 2.69
CA VAL A 22 8.78 -3.82 1.81
C VAL A 22 8.07 -2.49 1.56
N ASN A 23 7.94 -1.62 2.57
CA ASN A 23 7.40 -0.28 2.35
C ASN A 23 8.24 0.51 1.33
N VAL A 24 9.58 0.44 1.42
CA VAL A 24 10.48 1.10 0.46
C VAL A 24 10.30 0.49 -0.94
N LEU A 25 10.27 -0.84 -1.05
CA LEU A 25 10.03 -1.54 -2.32
C LEU A 25 8.72 -1.09 -2.98
N ILE A 26 7.60 -1.12 -2.25
CA ILE A 26 6.29 -0.72 -2.77
C ILE A 26 6.28 0.75 -3.18
N LYS A 27 6.87 1.63 -2.37
CA LYS A 27 6.97 3.06 -2.73
C LYS A 27 7.77 3.26 -4.01
N SER A 28 8.92 2.60 -4.16
CA SER A 28 9.73 2.70 -5.39
C SER A 28 9.00 2.17 -6.62
N ILE A 29 8.23 1.08 -6.47
CA ILE A 29 7.37 0.55 -7.52
C ILE A 29 6.31 1.60 -7.91
N LEU A 30 5.61 2.18 -6.94
CA LEU A 30 4.59 3.20 -7.20
C LEU A 30 5.17 4.46 -7.84
N GLN A 31 6.35 4.92 -7.42
CA GLN A 31 7.06 6.04 -8.06
C GLN A 31 7.31 5.76 -9.55
N CYS A 32 7.89 4.60 -9.86
CA CYS A 32 8.16 4.21 -11.23
C CYS A 32 6.88 4.12 -12.08
N TYR A 33 5.78 3.63 -11.49
CA TYR A 33 4.48 3.58 -12.14
C TYR A 33 3.92 4.99 -12.40
N PHE A 34 3.96 5.88 -11.40
CA PHE A 34 3.52 7.26 -11.55
C PHE A 34 4.35 8.02 -12.60
N ASP A 35 5.66 7.82 -12.64
CA ASP A 35 6.53 8.41 -13.64
C ASP A 35 6.18 7.93 -15.06
N LYS A 36 5.94 6.62 -15.22
CA LYS A 36 5.52 6.00 -16.50
C LYS A 36 4.19 6.57 -16.99
N GLU A 37 3.20 6.64 -16.10
CA GLU A 37 1.85 7.14 -16.39
C GLU A 37 1.75 8.67 -16.38
N LYS A 38 2.85 9.37 -16.09
CA LYS A 38 2.93 10.83 -15.97
C LYS A 38 1.94 11.39 -14.94
N ILE A 39 1.71 10.65 -13.87
CA ILE A 39 0.92 11.07 -12.70
C ILE A 39 1.81 11.99 -11.88
N ALA A 40 1.37 13.21 -11.62
CA ALA A 40 2.14 14.18 -10.85
C ALA A 40 2.01 13.87 -9.34
N TYR A 41 3.14 13.67 -8.66
CA TYR A 41 3.18 13.37 -7.24
C TYR A 41 4.26 14.15 -6.48
N GLU A 42 4.00 14.38 -5.20
CA GLU A 42 4.96 14.88 -4.22
C GLU A 42 5.27 13.78 -3.20
N LEU A 43 6.53 13.69 -2.80
CA LEU A 43 7.01 12.79 -1.75
C LEU A 43 7.11 13.54 -0.43
N ASP A 44 6.83 12.87 0.68
CA ASP A 44 7.14 13.43 1.99
C ASP A 44 8.67 13.54 2.16
N THR A 45 9.15 14.78 2.13
CA THR A 45 10.56 15.15 2.38
C THR A 45 10.76 15.70 3.80
N GLY A 46 9.78 15.55 4.69
CA GLY A 46 9.90 15.84 6.13
C GLY A 46 9.51 17.25 6.57
N SER A 47 8.94 18.09 5.69
CA SER A 47 8.64 19.50 6.01
C SER A 47 7.16 19.91 6.04
N SER A 48 6.22 19.13 5.48
CA SER A 48 4.79 19.52 5.47
C SER A 48 3.78 18.38 5.28
N ILE A 49 4.20 17.18 4.86
CA ILE A 49 3.32 16.08 4.40
C ILE A 49 3.53 14.82 5.27
N LYS A 50 3.72 14.98 6.59
CA LYS A 50 4.17 13.90 7.49
C LYS A 50 3.30 12.64 7.55
N TYR A 51 2.09 12.71 6.99
CA TYR A 51 1.07 11.68 7.12
C TYR A 51 0.99 10.78 5.89
N TYR A 52 1.33 11.30 4.70
CA TYR A 52 1.17 10.61 3.42
C TYR A 52 2.50 10.16 2.86
N ASP A 53 2.49 9.03 2.15
CA ASP A 53 3.66 8.57 1.41
C ASP A 53 3.76 9.28 0.05
N PHE A 54 2.61 9.66 -0.53
CA PHE A 54 2.51 10.49 -1.72
C PHE A 54 1.35 11.48 -1.59
N ILE A 55 1.49 12.66 -2.21
CA ILE A 55 0.34 13.49 -2.57
C ILE A 55 0.29 13.58 -4.09
N LEU A 56 -0.80 13.12 -4.70
CA LEU A 56 -1.03 13.29 -6.12
C LEU A 56 -1.68 14.64 -6.37
N SER A 57 -1.09 15.42 -7.27
CA SER A 57 -1.62 16.70 -7.73
C SER A 57 -2.42 16.56 -9.03
N SER A 58 -2.44 15.37 -9.64
CA SER A 58 -3.32 14.99 -10.74
C SER A 58 -4.41 14.02 -10.28
N ASP A 59 -5.55 14.00 -10.98
CA ASP A 59 -6.59 13.00 -10.76
C ASP A 59 -6.04 11.59 -11.00
N PHE A 60 -6.48 10.63 -10.19
CA PHE A 60 -6.08 9.23 -10.29
C PHE A 60 -7.30 8.35 -10.05
N ARG A 61 -7.59 7.41 -10.96
CA ARG A 61 -8.72 6.46 -10.85
C ARG A 61 -10.07 7.10 -10.47
N SER A 62 -10.38 8.25 -11.08
CA SER A 62 -11.62 9.03 -10.85
C SER A 62 -11.74 9.68 -9.46
N PHE A 63 -10.66 9.73 -8.67
CA PHE A 63 -10.58 10.53 -7.46
C PHE A 63 -10.11 11.95 -7.81
N SER A 64 -10.72 12.96 -7.17
CA SER A 64 -10.40 14.37 -7.38
C SER A 64 -9.14 14.75 -6.61
N ASN A 65 -8.21 15.38 -7.30
CA ASN A 65 -7.04 15.99 -6.68
C ASN A 65 -7.38 17.13 -5.68
N PRO A 66 -6.53 17.39 -4.68
CA PRO A 66 -5.34 16.62 -4.29
C PRO A 66 -5.70 15.30 -3.56
N ILE A 67 -4.96 14.23 -3.88
CA ILE A 67 -5.15 12.89 -3.30
C ILE A 67 -3.95 12.51 -2.45
N GLY A 68 -4.16 12.23 -1.16
CA GLY A 68 -3.13 11.66 -0.30
C GLY A 68 -3.11 10.15 -0.40
N ILE A 69 -1.94 9.57 -0.58
CA ILE A 69 -1.73 8.12 -0.62
C ILE A 69 -0.98 7.68 0.62
N LYS A 70 -1.49 6.63 1.27
CA LYS A 70 -0.79 5.91 2.32
C LYS A 70 -0.61 4.46 1.93
N VAL A 71 0.58 3.93 2.12
CA VAL A 71 0.91 2.52 1.95
C VAL A 71 0.95 1.87 3.34
N ASP A 72 0.08 0.90 3.59
CA ASP A 72 0.12 0.08 4.81
C ASP A 72 0.27 -1.40 4.49
N VAL A 73 1.49 -1.88 4.70
CA VAL A 73 1.88 -3.28 4.50
C VAL A 73 1.76 -4.07 5.81
N ASP A 74 1.08 -5.21 5.74
CA ASP A 74 1.17 -6.26 6.76
C ASP A 74 1.87 -7.48 6.18
N LEU A 75 3.08 -7.77 6.69
CA LEU A 75 3.88 -8.91 6.26
C LEU A 75 3.46 -10.22 6.93
N ARG A 76 2.65 -10.16 7.99
CA ARG A 76 2.24 -11.35 8.72
C ARG A 76 1.42 -12.26 7.82
N SER A 77 0.43 -11.75 7.10
CA SER A 77 -0.38 -12.57 6.18
C SER A 77 0.48 -13.30 5.13
N ILE A 78 1.56 -12.68 4.66
CA ILE A 78 2.47 -13.25 3.65
C ILE A 78 3.31 -14.40 4.23
N PHE A 79 3.83 -14.24 5.45
CA PHE A 79 4.73 -15.19 6.09
C PHE A 79 4.04 -16.22 6.99
N THR A 80 2.84 -15.94 7.53
CA THR A 80 2.04 -16.92 8.28
C THR A 80 1.66 -18.11 7.39
N ALA A 81 1.37 -17.87 6.11
CA ALA A 81 1.19 -18.93 5.12
C ALA A 81 2.49 -19.69 4.78
N HIS A 82 3.66 -19.18 5.17
CA HIS A 82 4.97 -19.78 4.90
C HIS A 82 5.53 -20.59 6.08
N PHE A 83 5.12 -20.31 7.33
CA PHE A 83 5.72 -20.85 8.56
C PHE A 83 4.79 -21.72 9.47
N GLU A 84 3.61 -22.14 8.98
CA GLU A 84 2.64 -23.12 9.59
C GLU A 84 1.56 -22.62 10.60
N ASN A 85 0.36 -23.22 10.46
CA ASN A 85 -0.63 -23.63 11.50
C ASN A 85 -0.84 -22.74 12.74
N GLN A 86 -1.28 -21.49 12.60
CA GLN A 86 -1.81 -20.72 13.73
C GLN A 86 -3.09 -19.94 13.42
N GLN A 87 -3.96 -19.85 14.43
CA GLN A 87 -5.33 -19.33 14.37
C GLN A 87 -5.42 -17.95 13.69
N ILE A 88 -6.24 -17.90 12.64
CA ILE A 88 -6.38 -16.77 11.71
C ILE A 88 -7.37 -15.71 12.26
N ASP A 89 -8.34 -16.11 13.09
CA ASP A 89 -9.52 -15.28 13.42
C ASP A 89 -9.23 -14.00 14.22
N ASN A 90 -8.27 -13.98 15.15
CA ASN A 90 -7.97 -12.79 15.95
C ASN A 90 -7.11 -11.74 15.23
N ASN A 91 -6.56 -12.08 14.06
CA ASN A 91 -5.58 -11.21 13.37
C ASN A 91 -6.24 -10.23 12.39
N GLU A 92 -7.27 -10.66 11.67
CA GLU A 92 -7.98 -9.77 10.73
C GLU A 92 -8.66 -8.61 11.45
N HIS A 93 -9.24 -8.86 12.62
CA HIS A 93 -9.84 -7.81 13.44
C HIS A 93 -8.80 -6.74 13.84
N ASN A 94 -7.61 -7.15 14.27
CA ASN A 94 -6.53 -6.23 14.61
C ASN A 94 -6.01 -5.45 13.40
N GLN A 95 -5.98 -6.06 12.21
CA GLN A 95 -5.58 -5.39 10.97
C GLN A 95 -6.61 -4.32 10.57
N PHE A 96 -7.90 -4.63 10.62
CA PHE A 96 -8.96 -3.66 10.29
C PHE A 96 -9.00 -2.48 11.26
N GLU A 97 -8.88 -2.71 12.57
CA GLU A 97 -8.84 -1.62 13.55
C GLU A 97 -7.61 -0.71 13.35
N LYS A 98 -6.48 -1.28 12.94
CA LYS A 98 -5.29 -0.51 12.59
C LYS A 98 -5.48 0.32 11.32
N LEU A 99 -6.02 -0.26 10.26
CA LEU A 99 -6.32 0.47 9.02
C LEU A 99 -7.33 1.59 9.27
N ARG A 100 -8.36 1.31 10.07
CA ARG A 100 -9.36 2.29 10.52
C ARG A 100 -8.68 3.44 11.28
N SER A 101 -7.84 3.12 12.26
CA SER A 101 -7.12 4.13 13.06
C SER A 101 -6.24 5.01 12.17
N THR A 102 -5.51 4.41 11.23
CA THR A 102 -4.72 5.13 10.23
C THR A 102 -5.61 6.06 9.41
N LEU A 103 -6.76 5.60 8.90
CA LEU A 103 -7.68 6.45 8.14
C LEU A 103 -8.19 7.64 8.96
N TYR A 104 -8.59 7.45 10.22
CA TYR A 104 -9.01 8.57 11.07
C TYR A 104 -7.88 9.59 11.28
N GLU A 105 -6.66 9.13 11.50
CA GLU A 105 -5.49 10.02 11.61
C GLU A 105 -5.31 10.82 10.32
N LEU A 106 -5.35 10.17 9.16
CA LEU A 106 -5.21 10.84 7.87
C LEU A 106 -6.34 11.84 7.59
N ILE A 107 -7.61 11.46 7.83
CA ILE A 107 -8.79 12.32 7.63
C ILE A 107 -8.72 13.56 8.54
N SER A 108 -8.17 13.42 9.75
CA SER A 108 -8.05 14.55 10.68
C SER A 108 -7.07 15.62 10.20
N THR A 109 -6.29 15.34 9.14
CA THR A 109 -5.39 16.32 8.53
C THR A 109 -6.11 17.09 7.42
N TYR A 110 -6.31 18.39 7.63
CA TYR A 110 -7.11 19.26 6.74
C TYR A 110 -6.42 19.64 5.40
N THR A 111 -5.52 18.81 4.88
CA THR A 111 -4.66 19.19 3.74
C THR A 111 -5.12 18.66 2.39
N ILE A 112 -6.04 17.68 2.36
CA ILE A 112 -6.48 17.01 1.14
C ILE A 112 -7.98 16.66 1.19
N SER A 113 -8.60 16.46 0.02
CA SER A 113 -10.03 16.14 -0.12
C SER A 113 -10.31 14.66 -0.38
N SER A 114 -9.28 13.86 -0.65
CA SER A 114 -9.42 12.44 -0.99
C SER A 114 -8.21 11.63 -0.52
N ILE A 115 -8.43 10.44 0.01
CA ILE A 115 -7.38 9.53 0.50
C ILE A 115 -7.47 8.20 -0.24
N ILE A 116 -6.30 7.68 -0.65
CA ILE A 116 -6.14 6.30 -1.10
C ILE A 116 -5.25 5.56 -0.11
N LEU A 117 -5.77 4.48 0.46
CA LEU A 117 -5.02 3.55 1.28
C LEU A 117 -4.65 2.33 0.44
N ILE A 118 -3.38 2.19 0.11
CA ILE A 118 -2.82 1.02 -0.57
C ILE A 118 -2.42 0.00 0.50
N THR A 119 -2.96 -1.22 0.40
CA THR A 119 -2.76 -2.27 1.39
C THR A 119 -2.55 -3.63 0.75
N PHE A 120 -2.18 -4.62 1.57
CA PHE A 120 -2.04 -6.03 1.18
C PHE A 120 -3.27 -6.85 1.61
N LEU A 121 -4.45 -6.23 1.60
CA LEU A 121 -5.71 -6.97 1.70
C LEU A 121 -6.07 -7.53 0.33
N ASP A 122 -6.74 -8.69 0.34
CA ASP A 122 -7.39 -9.24 -0.85
C ASP A 122 -8.76 -8.57 -1.05
N GLU A 123 -9.32 -8.65 -2.26
CA GLU A 123 -10.53 -7.90 -2.63
C GLU A 123 -11.75 -8.18 -1.73
N ASP A 124 -11.91 -9.40 -1.24
CA ASP A 124 -13.02 -9.74 -0.33
C ASP A 124 -12.84 -9.09 1.05
N GLN A 125 -11.60 -9.03 1.56
CA GLN A 125 -11.28 -8.32 2.80
C GLN A 125 -11.48 -6.81 2.64
N ILE A 126 -11.19 -6.26 1.45
CA ILE A 126 -11.44 -4.85 1.14
C ILE A 126 -12.93 -4.54 1.13
N LYS A 127 -13.74 -5.40 0.50
CA LYS A 127 -15.20 -5.26 0.53
C LYS A 127 -15.68 -5.25 1.98
N GLU A 128 -15.28 -6.25 2.77
CA GLU A 128 -15.66 -6.33 4.18
C GLU A 128 -15.22 -5.09 4.98
N PHE A 129 -13.99 -4.63 4.78
CA PHE A 129 -13.48 -3.42 5.42
C PHE A 129 -14.31 -2.19 5.06
N LYS A 130 -14.61 -1.98 3.77
CA LYS A 130 -15.43 -0.88 3.29
C LYS A 130 -16.85 -0.96 3.84
N GLU A 131 -17.42 -2.16 3.97
CA GLU A 131 -18.75 -2.36 4.55
C GLU A 131 -18.82 -2.02 6.04
N LYS A 132 -17.82 -2.45 6.81
CA LYS A 132 -17.73 -2.15 8.24
C LYS A 132 -17.45 -0.67 8.55
N ASN A 133 -16.89 0.06 7.58
CA ASN A 133 -16.46 1.45 7.74
C ASN A 133 -17.16 2.41 6.76
N ARG A 134 -18.39 2.09 6.34
CA ARG A 134 -19.19 2.95 5.42
C ARG A 134 -19.41 4.37 5.96
N ASP A 135 -19.33 4.55 7.28
CA ASP A 135 -19.43 5.85 7.93
C ASP A 135 -18.27 6.80 7.60
N LEU A 136 -17.08 6.26 7.32
CA LEU A 136 -15.90 7.07 6.96
C LEU A 136 -16.10 7.84 5.64
N ASN A 137 -16.78 7.22 4.68
CA ASN A 137 -17.01 7.79 3.35
C ASN A 137 -18.11 8.86 3.28
N LYS A 138 -18.79 9.16 4.38
CA LYS A 138 -19.90 10.13 4.38
C LYS A 138 -19.45 11.58 4.17
N ASN A 139 -18.25 11.91 4.64
CA ASN A 139 -17.75 13.29 4.69
C ASN A 139 -16.41 13.47 3.96
N PHE A 140 -15.84 12.37 3.44
CA PHE A 140 -14.50 12.35 2.90
C PHE A 140 -14.41 11.25 1.84
N ASN A 141 -13.75 11.50 0.72
CA ASN A 141 -13.58 10.49 -0.33
C ASN A 141 -12.43 9.56 0.06
N ILE A 142 -12.74 8.33 0.45
CA ILE A 142 -11.72 7.33 0.83
C ILE A 142 -11.84 6.13 -0.08
N GLU A 143 -10.69 5.74 -0.61
CA GLU A 143 -10.54 4.49 -1.32
C GLU A 143 -9.51 3.60 -0.66
N VAL A 144 -9.80 2.31 -0.65
CA VAL A 144 -8.88 1.27 -0.20
C VAL A 144 -8.60 0.36 -1.38
N ILE A 145 -7.32 0.24 -1.73
CA ILE A 145 -6.84 -0.51 -2.88
C ILE A 145 -5.93 -1.65 -2.40
N GLY A 146 -6.17 -2.85 -2.93
CA GLY A 146 -5.52 -4.08 -2.47
C GLY A 146 -4.33 -4.54 -3.28
N LYS A 147 -3.96 -5.80 -3.03
CA LYS A 147 -2.86 -6.49 -3.73
C LYS A 147 -3.08 -6.53 -5.23
N ASP A 148 -4.30 -6.62 -5.72
CA ASP A 148 -4.59 -6.76 -7.15
C ASP A 148 -4.07 -5.58 -7.97
N PHE A 149 -4.20 -4.36 -7.44
CA PHE A 149 -3.59 -3.18 -8.06
C PHE A 149 -2.06 -3.25 -8.09
N ILE A 150 -1.45 -3.68 -6.98
CA ILE A 150 0.00 -3.83 -6.92
C ILE A 150 0.44 -4.89 -7.94
N ASN A 151 -0.28 -6.01 -8.02
CA ASN A 151 -0.03 -7.09 -8.97
C ASN A 151 -0.20 -6.63 -10.43
N GLU A 152 -1.19 -5.80 -10.73
CA GLU A 152 -1.38 -5.16 -12.04
C GLU A 152 -0.13 -4.36 -12.42
N ILE A 153 0.35 -3.48 -11.52
CA ILE A 153 1.59 -2.72 -11.74
C ILE A 153 2.80 -3.65 -11.94
N LEU A 154 2.94 -4.69 -11.12
CA LEU A 154 4.04 -5.65 -11.23
C LEU A 154 4.06 -6.38 -12.59
N GLN A 155 2.89 -6.58 -13.20
CA GLN A 155 2.76 -7.22 -14.52
C GLN A 155 3.01 -6.25 -15.67
N ASP A 156 2.68 -4.97 -15.47
CA ASP A 156 2.82 -3.91 -16.46
C ASP A 156 4.27 -3.38 -16.60
N MET A 157 5.09 -3.51 -15.56
CA MET A 157 6.50 -3.05 -15.58
C MET A 157 7.50 -4.05 -14.97
N PRO A 158 7.57 -5.30 -15.47
CA PRO A 158 8.38 -6.36 -14.87
C PRO A 158 9.88 -6.03 -14.84
N ASN A 159 10.43 -5.46 -15.92
CA ASN A 159 11.85 -5.13 -16.01
C ASN A 159 12.26 -4.05 -15.00
N GLN A 160 11.43 -3.01 -14.85
CA GLN A 160 11.67 -1.93 -13.89
C GLN A 160 11.62 -2.45 -12.45
N VAL A 161 10.68 -3.36 -12.16
CA VAL A 161 10.60 -4.01 -10.85
C VAL A 161 11.87 -4.82 -10.56
N GLU A 162 12.36 -5.59 -11.52
CA GLU A 162 13.63 -6.34 -11.37
C GLU A 162 14.80 -5.40 -11.09
N GLU A 163 14.90 -4.27 -11.80
CA GLU A 163 15.91 -3.26 -11.54
C GLU A 163 15.79 -2.69 -10.12
N ILE A 164 14.58 -2.35 -9.67
CA ILE A 164 14.34 -1.85 -8.30
C ILE A 164 14.80 -2.89 -7.28
N ILE A 165 14.43 -4.15 -7.45
CA ILE A 165 14.82 -5.24 -6.55
C ILE A 165 16.34 -5.39 -6.52
N SER A 166 16.99 -5.35 -7.69
CA SER A 166 18.45 -5.41 -7.76
C SER A 166 19.09 -4.24 -7.01
N LYS A 167 18.56 -3.01 -7.12
CA LYS A 167 19.13 -1.86 -6.42
C LYS A 167 18.93 -1.94 -4.90
N LEU A 168 17.78 -2.43 -4.46
CA LEU A 168 17.43 -2.47 -3.03
C LEU A 168 18.01 -3.69 -2.29
N PHE A 169 18.19 -4.81 -2.99
CA PHE A 169 18.51 -6.10 -2.37
C PHE A 169 19.71 -6.83 -2.99
N SER A 170 20.55 -6.15 -3.79
CA SER A 170 21.85 -6.71 -4.16
C SER A 170 22.79 -6.61 -2.97
N SER A 171 22.99 -7.76 -2.31
CA SER A 171 24.13 -7.99 -1.42
C SER A 171 25.31 -8.53 -2.21
#